data_AF-A0A2V4ICB1-F1
#
_entry.id   AF-A0A2V4ICB1-F1
#
_cell.length_a   1.000
_cell.length_b   1.000
_cell.length_c   1.000
_cell.angle_alpha   90.00
_cell.angle_beta   90.00
_cell.angle_gamma   90.00
#
_symmetry.space_group_name_H-M   'P 1'
#
loop_
_entity.id
_entity.type
_entity.pdbx_description
1 polymer ?
#
loop_
_entity_poly.entity_id
_entity_poly.type
_entity_poly.pdbx_seq_one_letter_code
_entity_poly.pdbx_strand_id
1 'polypeptide(L)' 'MIELPAPDLTEYRYALYCRSDLFGLSSTSHPPIALYRDEDSAVAHGQLMWPSAYTVIDLHGEDSPCGNRN' A
#
# COMPACT_ATOMS: atom_id res chain seq x y z
N MET A 1 -12.33 1.81 28.71
CA MET A 1 -11.96 2.38 27.40
C MET A 1 -10.60 1.77 27.08
N ILE A 2 -10.50 0.95 26.04
CA ILE A 2 -9.22 0.30 25.69
C ILE A 2 -8.41 1.33 24.91
N GLU A 3 -7.28 1.77 25.45
CA GLU A 3 -6.31 2.58 24.72
C GLU A 3 -5.49 1.65 23.82
N LEU A 4 -5.54 1.90 22.51
CA LEU A 4 -4.70 1.22 21.54
C LEU A 4 -3.37 1.98 21.45
N PRO A 5 -2.22 1.29 21.46
CA PRO A 5 -0.94 1.96 21.27
C PRO A 5 -0.91 2.66 19.91
N ALA A 6 -0.19 3.78 19.82
CA ALA A 6 0.09 4.41 18.55
C ALA A 6 0.80 3.40 17.63
N PRO A 7 0.36 3.23 16.37
CA PRO A 7 0.97 2.29 15.46
C PRO A 7 2.42 2.72 15.16
N ASP A 8 3.37 1.80 15.29
CA ASP A 8 4.73 2.04 14.85
C ASP A 8 4.77 1.90 13.32
N LEU A 9 4.96 3.03 12.63
CA LEU A 9 4.96 3.07 11.17
C LEU A 9 6.09 2.23 10.55
N THR A 10 7.16 1.94 11.29
CA THR A 10 8.28 1.12 10.81
C THR A 10 7.94 -0.37 10.71
N GLU A 11 6.86 -0.81 11.36
CA GLU A 11 6.36 -2.18 11.23
C GLU A 11 5.54 -2.39 9.95
N TYR A 12 5.10 -1.31 9.31
CA TYR A 12 4.26 -1.39 8.11
C TYR A 12 5.10 -1.32 6.84
N ARG A 13 5.51 -2.50 6.42
CA ARG A 13 6.39 -2.69 5.28
C ARG A 13 5.69 -2.55 3.92
N TYR A 14 4.40 -2.86 3.82
CA TYR A 14 3.71 -2.91 2.55
C TYR A 14 2.64 -1.83 2.43
N ALA A 15 2.54 -1.21 1.27
CA ALA A 15 1.53 -0.21 0.98
C ALA A 15 0.64 -0.65 -0.18
N LEU A 16 -0.68 -0.60 0.04
CA LEU A 16 -1.69 -0.93 -0.97
C LEU A 16 -2.15 0.33 -1.69
N TYR A 17 -2.07 0.31 -3.01
CA TYR A 17 -2.55 1.38 -3.89
C TYR A 17 -3.73 0.88 -4.73
N CYS A 18 -4.75 1.72 -4.85
CA CYS A 18 -5.78 1.54 -5.86
C CYS A 18 -5.24 2.02 -7.20
N ARG A 19 -5.23 1.14 -8.20
CA ARG A 19 -4.78 1.45 -9.56
C ARG A 19 -5.95 1.85 -10.45
N SER A 20 -6.74 2.83 -10.00
CA SER A 20 -7.85 3.39 -10.79
C SER A 20 -7.38 4.06 -12.08
N ASP A 21 -6.09 4.41 -12.17
CA ASP A 21 -5.41 4.84 -13.38
C ASP A 21 -5.46 3.80 -14.52
N LEU A 22 -5.48 2.49 -14.21
CA LEU A 22 -5.59 1.43 -15.22
C LEU A 22 -6.92 1.48 -15.99
N PHE A 23 -7.95 2.10 -15.41
CA PHE A 23 -9.24 2.31 -16.04
C PHE A 23 -9.41 3.73 -16.60
N GLY A 24 -8.35 4.55 -16.57
CA GLY A 24 -8.40 5.96 -17.00
C GLY A 24 -9.30 6.82 -16.11
N LEU A 25 -9.65 6.35 -14.91
CA LEU A 25 -10.54 7.06 -13.98
C LEU A 25 -9.82 8.12 -13.16
N SER A 26 -8.49 8.10 -13.14
CA SER A 26 -7.68 9.13 -12.50
C SER A 26 -6.34 9.30 -13.20
N SER A 27 -5.84 10.53 -13.23
CA SER A 27 -4.56 10.91 -13.84
C SER A 27 -3.50 11.30 -12.81
N THR A 28 -3.82 11.21 -11.51
CA THR A 28 -2.96 11.72 -10.43
C THR A 28 -2.51 10.59 -9.52
N SER A 29 -1.23 10.56 -9.15
CA SER A 29 -0.69 9.60 -8.18
C SER A 29 -1.43 9.74 -6.85
N HIS A 30 -2.13 8.69 -6.42
CA HIS A 30 -2.86 8.70 -5.15
C HIS A 30 -1.95 8.26 -4.00
N PRO A 31 -2.23 8.74 -2.77
CA PRO A 31 -1.64 8.13 -1.58
C PRO A 31 -2.07 6.66 -1.46
N PRO A 32 -1.32 5.83 -0.72
CA PRO A 32 -1.72 4.47 -0.42
C PRO A 32 -3.04 4.47 0.35
N ILE A 33 -3.90 3.51 0.02
CA ILE A 33 -5.20 3.31 0.69
C ILE A 33 -4.99 2.76 2.10
N ALA A 34 -4.02 1.85 2.25
CA ALA A 34 -3.74 1.19 3.52
C ALA A 34 -2.28 0.71 3.58
N LEU A 35 -1.80 0.57 4.82
CA LEU A 35 -0.48 0.07 5.16
C LEU A 35 -0.62 -1.28 5.88
N TYR A 36 0.28 -2.21 5.57
CA TYR A 36 0.29 -3.57 6.10
C TYR A 36 1.69 -3.97 6.52
N ARG A 37 1.76 -4.77 7.58
CA ARG A 37 3.02 -5.40 8.00
C ARG A 37 3.42 -6.59 7.11
N ASP A 38 2.42 -7.31 6.59
CA ASP A 38 2.56 -8.54 5.81
C ASP A 38 2.01 -8.35 4.39
N GLU A 39 2.73 -8.84 3.37
CA GLU A 39 2.36 -8.70 1.95
C GLU A 39 1.03 -9.39 1.64
N ASP A 40 0.85 -10.61 2.15
CA ASP A 40 -0.32 -11.45 1.87
C ASP A 40 -1.63 -10.75 2.31
N SER A 41 -1.59 -10.02 3.42
CA SER A 41 -2.74 -9.24 3.90
C SER A 41 -3.05 -8.05 3.00
N ALA A 42 -2.01 -7.36 2.50
CA ALA A 42 -2.17 -6.27 1.54
C ALA A 42 -2.74 -6.79 0.21
N VAL A 43 -2.23 -7.92 -0.26
CA VAL A 43 -2.66 -8.60 -1.49
C VAL A 43 -4.09 -9.08 -1.37
N ALA A 44 -4.45 -9.77 -0.30
CA ALA A 44 -5.80 -10.27 -0.07
C ALA A 44 -6.82 -9.12 -0.04
N HIS A 45 -6.47 -7.99 0.60
CA HIS A 45 -7.34 -6.81 0.63
C HIS A 45 -7.47 -6.18 -0.77
N GLY A 46 -6.36 -6.01 -1.47
CA GLY A 46 -6.36 -5.51 -2.84
C GLY A 46 -7.18 -6.38 -3.80
N GLN A 47 -7.03 -7.70 -3.70
CA GLN A 47 -7.80 -8.67 -4.47
C GLN A 47 -9.30 -8.61 -4.18
N LEU A 48 -9.68 -8.45 -2.91
CA LEU A 48 -11.07 -8.37 -2.50
C LEU A 48 -11.76 -7.10 -3.03
N MET A 49 -11.04 -5.97 -3.02
CA MET A 49 -11.61 -4.67 -3.40
C MET A 49 -11.49 -4.40 -4.90
N TRP A 50 -10.35 -4.72 -5.50
CA TRP A 50 -10.00 -4.40 -6.87
C TRP A 50 -9.25 -5.57 -7.53
N PRO A 51 -9.90 -6.71 -7.80
CA PRO A 51 -9.23 -7.95 -8.23
C PRO A 51 -8.28 -7.81 -9.44
N SER A 52 -8.45 -6.77 -10.26
CA SER A 52 -7.59 -6.50 -11.42
C SER A 52 -6.98 -5.09 -11.43
N ALA A 53 -7.08 -4.33 -10.34
CA ALA A 53 -6.66 -2.92 -10.30
C ALA A 53 -6.16 -2.47 -8.93
N TYR A 54 -5.20 -3.22 -8.40
CA TYR A 54 -4.44 -2.82 -7.23
C TYR A 54 -2.94 -3.05 -7.44
N THR A 55 -2.14 -2.46 -6.57
CA THR A 55 -0.71 -2.69 -6.49
C THR A 55 -0.32 -2.68 -5.03
N VAL A 56 0.54 -3.62 -4.64
CA VAL A 56 1.19 -3.63 -3.34
C VAL A 56 2.66 -3.35 -3.58
N ILE A 57 3.21 -2.38 -2.85
CA ILE A 57 4.65 -2.06 -2.89
C ILE A 57 5.29 -2.37 -1.55
N ASP A 58 6.55 -2.77 -1.58
CA ASP A 58 7.40 -2.90 -0.40
C ASP A 58 8.11 -1.57 -0.10
N LEU A 59 7.72 -0.91 0.99
CA LEU A 59 8.26 0.36 1.45
C LEU A 59 9.68 0.28 2.03
N HIS A 60 10.15 -0.92 2.37
CA HIS A 60 11.49 -1.12 2.95
C HIS A 60 12.45 -1.83 1.98
N GLY A 61 11.95 -2.27 0.82
CA GLY A 61 12.73 -2.92 -0.22
C GLY A 61 13.22 -1.96 -1.29
N GLU A 62 13.84 -2.52 -2.31
CA GLU A 62 14.39 -1.80 -3.47
C GLU A 62 13.29 -1.09 -4.31
N ASP A 63 12.02 -1.45 -4.10
CA ASP A 63 10.84 -0.85 -4.75
C ASP A 63 10.31 0.40 -4.02
N SER A 64 11.00 0.88 -2.99
CA SER A 64 10.65 2.09 -2.28
C SER A 64 10.55 3.28 -3.27
N PRO A 65 9.36 3.89 -3.49
CA PRO A 65 9.25 5.08 -4.34
C PRO A 65 9.96 6.30 -3.71
N CYS A 66 10.30 6.19 -2.42
CA CYS A 66 11.09 7.15 -1.64
C CYS A 66 12.52 6.66 -1.38
N GLY A 67 12.90 5.49 -1.91
CA GLY A 67 14.24 4.92 -1.76
C GLY A 67 15.24 5.76 -2.53
N ASN A 68 16.28 6.22 -1.82
CA ASN A 68 17.38 7.00 -2.35
C ASN A 68 17.82 6.51 -3.74
N ARG A 69 17.50 7.31 -4.76
CA ARG A 69 18.05 7.18 -6.11
C ARG A 69 19.50 7.69 -6.05
N ASN A 70 20.42 6.88 -5.54
CA ASN A 70 21.86 7.19 -5.56
C ASN A 70 22.52 6.57 -6.78
#